data_AF-A0A2Z6S3U2-F1
#
_entry.id   AF-A0A2Z6S3U2-F1
#
_cell.length_a   1.000
_cell.length_b   1.000
_cell.length_c   1.000
_cell.angle_alpha   90.00
_cell.angle_beta   90.00
_cell.angle_gamma   90.00
#
_symmetry.space_group_name_H-M   'P 1'
#
loop_
_entity.id
_entity.type
_entity.pdbx_description
1 polymer ?
#
loop_
_entity_poly.entity_id
_entity_poly.type
_entity_poly.pdbx_seq_one_letter_code
_entity_poly.pdbx_strand_id
1 'polypeptide(L)'
;MIVIAIRRKHIIHAQAIYIVNNVLLPKLEDHHLESEEIFRPVIKEVKHKTQLPSNCHNNILHYSAQDKLKNLCRNQVGMQITEFLVALNFKSKQADILKIRLKKAQLKLNITTCILLMESDITVLNKIQNNHAYNVMRKAHDYLFKFQPLAESKEWEVQVIGSSVRNFIYQ
;
A
#
# COMPACT_ATOMS: atom_id res chain seq x y z
N MET A 1 -30.14 15.08 11.33
CA MET A 1 -30.81 15.25 10.02
C MET A 1 -30.40 14.19 8.98
N ILE A 2 -29.10 13.92 8.78
CA ILE A 2 -28.57 12.96 7.79
C ILE A 2 -29.02 11.49 8.01
N VAL A 3 -28.97 10.98 9.24
CA VAL A 3 -29.37 9.59 9.56
C VAL A 3 -30.84 9.32 9.19
N ILE A 4 -31.72 10.28 9.42
CA ILE A 4 -33.16 10.18 9.06
C ILE A 4 -33.33 10.11 7.54
N ALA A 5 -32.54 10.89 6.78
CA ALA A 5 -32.56 10.85 5.33
C ALA A 5 -32.06 9.50 4.77
N ILE A 6 -30.99 8.94 5.35
CA ILE A 6 -30.44 7.63 4.98
C ILE A 6 -31.43 6.50 5.31
N ARG A 7 -32.12 6.57 6.45
CA ARG A 7 -33.16 5.60 6.84
C ARG A 7 -34.31 5.53 5.84
N ARG A 8 -34.74 6.67 5.31
CA ARG A 8 -35.93 6.76 4.43
C ARG A 8 -35.65 6.32 2.99
N LYS A 9 -34.40 6.36 2.53
CA LYS A 9 -34.04 6.00 1.16
C LYS A 9 -33.51 4.57 1.07
N HIS A 10 -33.75 3.94 -0.08
CA HIS A 10 -33.00 2.74 -0.48
C HIS A 10 -31.67 3.21 -1.08
N ILE A 11 -30.56 2.72 -0.53
CA ILE A 11 -29.21 3.18 -0.88
C ILE A 11 -28.38 1.94 -1.19
N ILE A 12 -27.82 1.87 -2.40
CA ILE A 12 -26.88 0.82 -2.78
C ILE A 12 -25.46 1.14 -2.28
N HIS A 13 -24.60 0.13 -2.22
CA HIS A 13 -23.24 0.27 -1.68
C HIS A 13 -22.43 1.42 -2.32
N ALA A 14 -22.51 1.58 -3.65
CA ALA A 14 -21.84 2.68 -4.35
C ALA A 14 -22.36 4.07 -3.95
N GLN A 15 -23.67 4.21 -3.72
CA GLN A 15 -24.28 5.46 -3.27
C GLN A 15 -23.92 5.76 -1.81
N ALA A 16 -23.81 4.73 -0.97
CA ALA A 16 -23.34 4.89 0.40
C ALA A 16 -21.89 5.39 0.45
N ILE A 17 -21.01 4.81 -0.37
CA ILE A 17 -19.62 5.26 -0.55
C ILE A 17 -19.61 6.72 -1.03
N TYR A 18 -20.43 7.08 -2.01
CA TYR A 18 -20.50 8.45 -2.51
C TYR A 18 -20.95 9.45 -1.43
N ILE A 19 -22.02 9.14 -0.70
CA ILE A 19 -22.55 10.02 0.37
C ILE A 19 -21.50 10.21 1.46
N VAL A 20 -20.85 9.11 1.88
CA VAL A 20 -19.80 9.17 2.89
C VAL A 20 -18.64 10.03 2.39
N ASN A 21 -18.07 9.72 1.22
CA ASN A 21 -16.81 10.34 0.78
C ASN A 21 -16.96 11.73 0.18
N ASN A 22 -18.05 12.04 -0.53
CA ASN A 22 -18.19 13.28 -1.30
C ASN A 22 -19.18 14.27 -0.70
N VAL A 23 -19.99 13.87 0.29
CA VAL A 23 -21.01 14.74 0.89
C VAL A 23 -20.75 14.96 2.37
N LEU A 24 -20.45 13.90 3.11
CA LEU A 24 -20.29 13.98 4.56
C LEU A 24 -18.87 14.38 4.96
N LEU A 25 -17.86 13.76 4.36
CA LEU A 25 -16.46 14.06 4.69
C LEU A 25 -16.07 15.52 4.40
N PRO A 26 -16.36 16.11 3.22
CA PRO A 26 -15.96 17.51 2.95
C PRO A 26 -16.61 18.52 3.91
N LYS A 27 -17.86 18.27 4.31
CA LYS A 27 -18.58 19.16 5.25
C LYS A 27 -18.06 19.08 6.69
N LEU A 28 -17.34 18.01 7.03
CA LEU A 28 -16.73 17.84 8.34
C LEU A 28 -15.33 18.47 8.38
N GLU A 29 -14.59 18.41 7.26
CA GLU A 29 -13.29 19.07 7.10
C GLU A 29 -13.41 20.59 7.33
N ASP A 30 -14.46 21.21 6.81
CA ASP A 30 -14.70 22.65 6.98
C ASP A 30 -15.01 23.07 8.43
N HIS A 31 -15.35 22.13 9.34
CA HIS A 31 -15.92 22.47 10.64
C HIS A 31 -15.10 22.03 11.86
N HIS A 32 -13.95 21.35 11.70
CA HIS A 32 -13.10 20.88 12.82
C HIS A 32 -13.89 20.20 13.96
N LEU A 33 -15.06 19.63 13.66
CA LEU A 33 -15.92 18.97 14.63
C LEU A 33 -15.34 17.59 14.93
N GLU A 34 -15.51 17.13 16.17
CA GLU A 34 -15.16 15.77 16.58
C GLU A 34 -15.87 14.75 15.68
N SER A 35 -15.15 14.32 14.66
CA SER A 35 -15.71 13.62 13.50
C SER A 35 -16.39 12.31 13.89
N GLU A 36 -15.98 11.71 15.00
CA GLU A 36 -16.35 10.35 15.36
C GLU A 36 -17.79 10.21 15.90
N GLU A 37 -18.27 11.21 16.66
CA GLU A 37 -19.63 11.20 17.24
C GLU A 37 -20.71 11.33 16.16
N ILE A 38 -20.45 12.16 15.14
CA ILE A 38 -21.35 12.37 14.01
C ILE A 38 -21.30 11.16 13.06
N PHE A 39 -20.13 10.56 12.89
CA PHE A 39 -19.90 9.53 11.87
C PHE A 39 -20.36 8.14 12.30
N ARG A 40 -20.20 7.77 13.59
CA ARG A 40 -20.65 6.47 14.12
C ARG A 40 -22.11 6.12 13.80
N PRO A 41 -23.11 6.97 14.08
CA PRO A 41 -24.51 6.65 13.81
C PRO A 41 -24.79 6.56 12.30
N VAL A 42 -24.10 7.36 11.49
CA VAL A 42 -24.23 7.32 10.02
C VAL A 42 -23.67 6.03 9.45
N ILE A 43 -22.47 5.62 9.87
CA ILE A 43 -21.82 4.38 9.42
C ILE A 43 -22.61 3.16 9.85
N LYS A 44 -23.17 3.15 11.06
CA LYS A 44 -24.03 2.07 11.53
C LYS A 44 -25.26 1.89 10.62
N GLU A 45 -25.91 2.98 10.25
CA GLU A 45 -27.08 2.97 9.38
C GLU A 45 -26.72 2.57 7.94
N VAL A 46 -25.60 3.08 7.43
CA VAL A 46 -25.07 2.69 6.12
C VAL A 46 -24.79 1.20 6.07
N LYS A 47 -24.05 0.65 7.05
CA LYS A 47 -23.77 -0.79 7.11
C LYS A 47 -25.04 -1.62 7.10
N HIS A 48 -26.02 -1.25 7.92
CA HIS A 48 -27.32 -1.92 7.98
C HIS A 48 -28.03 -1.90 6.61
N LYS A 49 -28.10 -0.73 5.95
CA LYS A 49 -28.72 -0.58 4.63
C LYS A 49 -28.00 -1.35 3.52
N THR A 50 -26.67 -1.43 3.59
CA THR A 50 -25.85 -2.15 2.61
C THR A 50 -25.63 -3.61 2.97
N GLN A 51 -26.31 -4.12 4.01
CA GLN A 51 -26.15 -5.50 4.52
C GLN A 51 -24.71 -5.87 4.89
N LEU A 52 -23.91 -4.89 5.31
CA LEU A 52 -22.57 -5.14 5.84
C LEU A 52 -22.68 -5.55 7.31
N PRO A 53 -21.86 -6.52 7.76
CA PRO A 53 -21.74 -6.85 9.17
C PRO A 53 -21.42 -5.63 10.03
N SER A 54 -21.97 -5.54 11.23
CA SER A 54 -21.71 -4.40 12.14
C SER A 54 -20.22 -4.30 12.52
N ASN A 55 -19.55 -5.45 12.66
CA ASN A 55 -18.12 -5.60 12.93
C ASN A 55 -17.21 -5.34 11.71
N CYS A 56 -17.78 -5.17 10.52
CA CYS A 56 -17.04 -4.86 9.30
C CYS A 56 -16.21 -3.59 9.48
N HIS A 57 -14.94 -3.58 9.09
CA HIS A 57 -14.10 -2.39 9.27
C HIS A 57 -14.64 -1.22 8.44
N ASN A 58 -14.67 -0.02 9.03
CA ASN A 58 -15.21 1.18 8.37
C ASN A 58 -14.49 1.54 7.07
N ASN A 59 -13.25 1.06 6.89
CA ASN A 59 -12.36 1.35 5.76
C ASN A 59 -12.89 0.83 4.42
N ILE A 60 -13.90 -0.04 4.45
CA ILE A 60 -14.66 -0.51 3.28
C ILE A 60 -15.58 0.58 2.72
N LEU A 61 -15.97 1.57 3.54
CA LEU A 61 -16.83 2.68 3.15
C LEU A 61 -16.04 3.96 2.78
N HIS A 62 -14.73 3.96 2.97
CA HIS A 62 -13.85 5.10 2.68
C HIS A 62 -13.14 4.92 1.34
N TYR A 63 -13.23 5.92 0.46
CA TYR A 63 -12.59 5.93 -0.86
C TYR A 63 -11.24 6.67 -0.82
N SER A 64 -11.18 7.82 -0.14
CA SER A 64 -9.94 8.53 0.18
C SER A 64 -9.49 8.18 1.61
N ALA A 65 -8.19 8.24 1.86
CA ALA A 65 -7.70 8.22 3.24
C ALA A 65 -7.63 9.65 3.74
N GLN A 66 -8.32 9.91 4.84
CA GLN A 66 -8.31 11.19 5.56
C GLN A 66 -7.85 10.92 7.00
N ASP A 67 -7.02 11.83 7.51
CA ASP A 67 -6.41 11.80 8.85
C ASP A 67 -5.90 10.42 9.29
N LYS A 68 -6.65 9.76 10.18
CA LYS A 68 -6.32 8.48 10.82
C LYS A 68 -7.01 7.27 10.17
N LEU A 69 -7.95 7.50 9.24
CA LEU A 69 -8.75 6.46 8.59
C LEU A 69 -8.16 6.12 7.22
N LYS A 70 -7.34 5.08 7.20
CA LYS A 70 -6.80 4.50 5.97
C LYS A 70 -7.92 3.78 5.22
N ASN A 71 -8.14 4.09 3.93
CA ASN A 71 -9.04 3.29 3.11
C ASN A 71 -8.56 1.82 3.02
N LEU A 72 -9.44 0.89 2.61
CA LEU A 72 -9.11 -0.53 2.55
C LEU A 72 -7.83 -0.81 1.73
N CYS A 73 -7.65 -0.11 0.61
CA CYS A 73 -6.50 -0.27 -0.27
C CYS A 73 -5.18 0.13 0.42
N ARG A 74 -5.14 1.31 1.05
CA ARG A 74 -3.97 1.80 1.81
C ARG A 74 -3.67 0.92 3.01
N ASN A 75 -4.70 0.37 3.65
CA ASN A 75 -4.53 -0.62 4.71
C ASN A 75 -3.88 -1.91 4.21
N GLN A 76 -4.36 -2.44 3.09
CA GLN A 76 -3.78 -3.63 2.46
C GLN A 76 -2.34 -3.37 2.02
N VAL A 77 -2.04 -2.20 1.44
CA VAL A 77 -0.67 -1.83 1.07
C VAL A 77 0.22 -1.71 2.32
N GLY A 78 -0.25 -1.04 3.38
CA GLY A 78 0.48 -0.94 4.64
C GLY A 78 0.79 -2.32 5.25
N MET A 79 -0.20 -3.22 5.26
CA MET A 79 -0.01 -4.60 5.72
C MET A 79 1.00 -5.37 4.86
N GLN A 80 0.92 -5.26 3.53
CA GLN A 80 1.90 -5.89 2.62
C GLN A 80 3.32 -5.39 2.87
N ILE A 81 3.50 -4.08 3.09
CA ILE A 81 4.80 -3.49 3.40
C ILE A 81 5.31 -4.00 4.75
N THR A 82 4.46 -4.04 5.78
CA THR A 82 4.84 -4.56 7.11
C THR A 82 5.25 -6.03 7.05
N GLU A 83 4.45 -6.89 6.42
CA GLU A 83 4.78 -8.32 6.24
C GLU A 83 6.09 -8.50 5.49
N PHE A 84 6.31 -7.70 4.44
CA PHE A 84 7.55 -7.70 3.69
C PHE A 84 8.75 -7.32 4.56
N LEU A 85 8.64 -6.27 5.38
CA LEU A 85 9.71 -5.82 6.29
C LEU A 85 10.01 -6.85 7.38
N VAL A 86 8.97 -7.43 7.99
CA VAL A 86 9.13 -8.50 8.98
C VAL A 86 9.83 -9.70 8.35
N ALA A 87 9.37 -10.13 7.17
CA ALA A 87 9.98 -11.26 6.45
C ALA A 87 11.43 -10.97 6.03
N LEU A 88 11.74 -9.75 5.62
CA LEU A 88 13.09 -9.35 5.22
C LEU A 88 14.08 -9.37 6.40
N ASN A 89 13.61 -8.99 7.60
CA ASN A 89 14.42 -8.92 8.82
C ASN A 89 14.46 -10.22 9.62
N PHE A 90 13.67 -11.23 9.24
CA PHE A 90 13.61 -12.51 9.93
C PHE A 90 14.61 -13.50 9.35
N LYS A 91 15.18 -14.39 10.19
CA LYS A 91 16.08 -15.46 9.73
C LYS A 91 15.28 -16.72 9.42
N SER A 92 14.74 -16.81 8.20
CA SER A 92 14.03 -18.00 7.72
C SER A 92 14.25 -18.27 6.23
N LYS A 93 13.94 -19.49 5.80
CA LYS A 93 13.93 -19.87 4.36
C LYS A 93 13.05 -18.94 3.52
N GLN A 94 11.97 -18.41 4.11
CA GLN A 94 11.09 -17.45 3.43
C GLN A 94 11.78 -16.11 3.19
N ALA A 95 12.56 -15.64 4.16
CA ALA A 95 13.41 -14.46 4.01
C ALA A 95 14.44 -14.65 2.91
N ASP A 96 15.07 -15.83 2.84
CA ASP A 96 16.05 -16.15 1.79
C ASP A 96 15.42 -16.11 0.39
N ILE A 97 14.24 -16.72 0.22
CA ILE A 97 13.48 -16.66 -1.04
C ILE A 97 13.13 -15.21 -1.41
N LEU A 98 12.77 -14.39 -0.43
CA LEU A 98 12.47 -12.98 -0.63
C LEU A 98 13.72 -12.21 -1.07
N LYS A 99 14.88 -12.41 -0.42
CA LYS A 99 16.18 -11.85 -0.82
C LYS A 99 16.57 -12.29 -2.24
N ILE A 100 16.41 -13.57 -2.58
CA ILE A 100 16.68 -14.10 -3.94
C ILE A 100 15.79 -13.42 -5.00
N ARG A 101 14.50 -13.24 -4.71
CA ARG A 101 13.57 -12.55 -5.63
C ARG A 101 13.97 -11.09 -5.83
N LEU A 102 14.41 -10.40 -4.79
CA LEU A 102 14.91 -9.03 -4.89
C LEU A 102 16.22 -8.97 -5.70
N LYS A 103 17.19 -9.87 -5.44
CA LYS A 103 18.42 -9.97 -6.24
C LYS A 103 18.13 -10.27 -7.71
N LYS A 104 17.15 -11.13 -8.00
CA LYS A 104 16.69 -11.39 -9.38
C LYS A 104 16.14 -10.12 -10.05
N ALA A 105 15.41 -9.28 -9.32
CA ALA A 105 14.96 -7.99 -9.82
C ALA A 105 16.15 -7.03 -10.04
N GLN A 106 17.07 -6.97 -9.09
CA GLN A 106 18.27 -6.14 -9.14
C GLN A 106 19.11 -6.46 -10.39
N LEU A 107 19.31 -7.75 -10.70
CA LEU A 107 19.96 -8.20 -11.93
C LEU A 107 19.17 -7.84 -13.19
N LYS A 108 17.85 -8.07 -13.20
CA LYS A 108 16.99 -7.75 -14.35
C LYS A 108 17.01 -6.26 -14.70
N LEU A 109 17.16 -5.42 -13.68
CA LEU A 109 17.19 -3.96 -13.79
C LEU A 109 18.61 -3.40 -13.94
N ASN A 110 19.63 -4.28 -13.95
CA ASN A 110 21.04 -3.93 -14.04
C ASN A 110 21.49 -2.92 -12.96
N ILE A 111 21.02 -3.12 -11.73
CA ILE A 111 21.36 -2.29 -10.57
C ILE A 111 22.53 -2.97 -9.83
N THR A 112 23.59 -2.22 -9.58
CA THR A 112 24.79 -2.73 -8.88
C THR A 112 24.70 -2.57 -7.36
N THR A 113 23.99 -1.53 -6.91
CA THR A 113 23.75 -1.21 -5.51
C THR A 113 22.52 -1.93 -4.94
N CYS A 114 22.36 -1.91 -3.61
CA CYS A 114 21.22 -2.54 -2.97
C CYS A 114 19.89 -1.96 -3.48
N ILE A 115 19.05 -2.81 -4.07
CA ILE A 115 17.76 -2.40 -4.64
C ILE A 115 16.80 -1.73 -3.62
N LEU A 116 16.99 -2.00 -2.32
CA LEU A 116 16.18 -1.40 -1.25
C LEU A 116 16.56 0.06 -0.96
N LEU A 117 17.78 0.47 -1.29
CA LEU A 117 18.33 1.79 -0.98
C LEU A 117 18.23 2.77 -2.16
N MET A 118 17.55 2.37 -3.23
CA MET A 118 17.39 3.23 -4.39
C MET A 118 16.47 4.41 -4.10
N GLU A 119 16.83 5.57 -4.63
CA GLU A 119 15.96 6.75 -4.62
C GLU A 119 14.71 6.49 -5.46
N SER A 120 13.56 7.03 -5.02
CA SER A 120 12.27 6.89 -5.71
C SER A 120 12.32 7.40 -7.15
N ASP A 121 13.22 8.34 -7.43
CA ASP A 121 13.30 9.08 -8.69
C ASP A 121 14.13 8.34 -9.74
N ILE A 122 14.90 7.32 -9.33
CA ILE A 122 15.77 6.54 -10.20
C ILE A 122 15.30 5.07 -10.14
N THR A 123 14.48 4.69 -11.12
CA THR A 123 14.00 3.32 -11.44
C THR A 123 12.83 2.81 -10.57
N VAL A 124 11.71 2.30 -11.11
CA VAL A 124 11.50 1.47 -12.30
C VAL A 124 10.04 1.65 -12.74
N LEU A 125 9.83 2.14 -13.95
CA LEU A 125 8.48 2.45 -14.45
C LEU A 125 7.50 1.26 -14.41
N ASN A 126 7.98 0.02 -14.41
CA ASN A 126 7.11 -1.15 -14.60
C ASN A 126 7.18 -2.21 -13.50
N LYS A 127 6.00 -2.72 -13.15
CA LYS A 127 5.82 -3.95 -12.36
C LYS A 127 6.64 -5.08 -13.00
N ILE A 128 7.48 -5.75 -12.22
CA ILE A 128 8.12 -6.98 -12.70
C ILE A 128 7.10 -8.11 -12.53
N GLN A 129 6.67 -8.69 -13.66
CA GLN A 129 5.81 -9.88 -13.66
C GLN A 129 6.47 -11.00 -12.84
N ASN A 130 5.65 -11.72 -12.06
CA ASN A 130 6.06 -12.86 -11.24
C ASN A 130 7.14 -12.53 -10.17
N ASN A 131 7.28 -11.26 -9.78
CA ASN A 131 8.14 -10.87 -8.66
C ASN A 131 7.36 -10.04 -7.63
N HIS A 132 6.66 -10.74 -6.72
CA HIS A 132 5.84 -10.08 -5.69
C HIS A 132 6.70 -9.22 -4.74
N ALA A 133 7.86 -9.72 -4.31
CA ALA A 133 8.76 -9.02 -3.38
C ALA A 133 9.18 -7.65 -3.93
N TYR A 134 9.62 -7.62 -5.19
CA TYR A 134 9.96 -6.39 -5.88
C TYR A 134 8.77 -5.42 -6.00
N ASN A 135 7.59 -5.94 -6.32
CA ASN A 135 6.39 -5.10 -6.47
C ASN A 135 5.93 -4.51 -5.13
N VAL A 136 6.13 -5.21 -4.01
CA VAL A 136 5.84 -4.66 -2.67
C VAL A 136 6.87 -3.59 -2.30
N MET A 137 8.16 -3.84 -2.54
CA MET A 137 9.21 -2.83 -2.33
C MET A 137 8.91 -1.55 -3.13
N ARG A 138 8.59 -1.69 -4.43
CA ARG A 138 8.23 -0.55 -5.28
C ARG A 138 7.03 0.22 -4.70
N LYS A 139 5.97 -0.48 -4.30
CA LYS A 139 4.81 0.16 -3.66
C LYS A 139 5.19 0.89 -2.37
N ALA A 140 6.19 0.44 -1.63
CA ALA A 140 6.66 1.15 -0.45
C ALA A 140 7.24 2.53 -0.82
N HIS A 141 8.00 2.61 -1.92
CA HIS A 141 8.50 3.89 -2.44
C HIS A 141 7.37 4.82 -2.92
N ASP A 142 6.30 4.29 -3.54
CA ASP A 142 5.11 5.08 -3.90
C ASP A 142 4.45 5.73 -2.66
N TYR A 143 4.70 5.20 -1.47
CA TYR A 143 4.22 5.71 -0.18
C TYR A 143 5.29 6.49 0.59
N LEU A 144 6.37 6.91 -0.08
CA LEU A 144 7.50 7.65 0.50
C LEU A 144 8.20 6.90 1.65
N PHE A 145 8.03 5.59 1.73
CA PHE A 145 8.72 4.77 2.72
C PHE A 145 10.22 4.69 2.38
N LYS A 146 11.07 4.98 3.36
CA LYS A 146 12.52 4.89 3.22
C LYS A 146 13.02 3.65 3.94
N PHE A 147 13.60 2.71 3.20
CA PHE A 147 14.30 1.58 3.80
C PHE A 147 15.59 2.07 4.45
N GLN A 148 15.89 1.58 5.65
CA GLN A 148 17.17 1.83 6.29
C GLN A 148 18.23 0.85 5.78
N PRO A 149 19.52 1.26 5.77
CA PRO A 149 20.62 0.36 5.47
C PRO A 149 20.57 -0.88 6.35
N LEU A 150 20.46 -2.05 5.74
CA LEU A 150 20.65 -3.32 6.45
C LEU A 150 22.11 -3.41 6.90
N ALA A 151 22.35 -3.96 8.10
CA ALA A 151 23.71 -4.26 8.58
C ALA A 151 24.50 -5.13 7.58
N GLU A 152 23.79 -5.93 6.77
CA GLU A 152 24.30 -6.80 5.70
C GLU A 152 24.41 -6.11 4.33
N SER A 153 24.46 -4.77 4.25
CA SER A 153 24.47 -4.02 2.97
C SER A 153 25.50 -4.52 1.94
N LYS A 154 26.68 -4.98 2.39
CA LYS A 154 27.72 -5.59 1.53
C LYS A 154 27.27 -6.87 0.82
N GLU A 155 26.36 -7.64 1.41
CA GLU A 155 25.82 -8.87 0.79
C GLU A 155 24.87 -8.60 -0.38
N TRP A 156 24.43 -7.35 -0.52
CA TRP A 156 23.55 -6.87 -1.58
C TRP A 156 24.29 -6.27 -2.76
N GLU A 157 25.60 -6.02 -2.62
CA GLU A 157 26.43 -5.57 -3.73
C GLU A 157 26.57 -6.70 -4.74
N VAL A 158 26.14 -6.44 -5.96
CA VAL A 158 26.35 -7.36 -7.08
C VAL A 158 27.63 -6.94 -7.77
N GLN A 159 28.71 -7.70 -7.55
CA GLN A 159 29.93 -7.54 -8.35
C GLN A 159 29.64 -8.01 -9.77
N VAL A 160 29.60 -7.07 -10.71
CA VAL A 160 29.51 -7.37 -12.14
C VAL A 160 30.91 -7.79 -12.61
N ILE A 161 31.29 -9.04 -12.31
CA ILE A 161 32.50 -9.64 -12.87
C ILE A 161 32.14 -10.17 -14.25
N GLY A 162 32.38 -9.35 -15.26
CA GLY A 162 32.17 -9.68 -16.65
C GLY A 162 31.98 -8.39 -17.42
N SER A 163 32.78 -8.20 -18.47
CA SER A 163 32.43 -7.32 -19.59
C SER A 163 30.94 -7.46 -19.82
N SER A 164 30.20 -6.37 -19.65
CA SER A 164 28.74 -6.41 -19.58
C SER A 164 28.19 -7.36 -20.64
N VAL A 165 27.21 -8.21 -20.33
CA VAL A 165 26.54 -9.04 -21.34
C VAL A 165 26.09 -8.19 -22.56
N ARG A 166 25.89 -6.89 -22.34
CA ARG A 166 25.76 -5.85 -23.37
C ARG A 166 26.96 -5.80 -24.34
N ASN A 167 28.20 -5.75 -23.85
CA ASN A 167 29.41 -5.78 -24.67
C ASN A 167 29.58 -7.10 -25.46
N PHE A 168 28.97 -8.21 -25.02
CA PHE A 168 29.00 -9.48 -25.75
C PHE A 168 27.92 -9.59 -26.83
N ILE A 169 26.78 -8.92 -26.67
CA ILE A 169 25.68 -8.91 -27.65
C ILE A 169 25.90 -7.87 -28.76
N TYR A 170 26.72 -6.84 -28.50
CA TYR A 170 27.06 -5.78 -29.47
C TYR A 170 28.49 -5.90 -30.01
N GLN A 171 29.12 -7.08 -29.90
CA GLN A 171 30.28 -7.50 -30.69
C GLN A 171 29.84 -8.56 -31.69
#